data_AF-Q73LU4-F1
#
_entry.id   AF-Q73LU4-F1
#
_cell.length_a   1.000
_cell.length_b   1.000
_cell.length_c   1.000
_cell.angle_alpha   90.00
_cell.angle_beta   90.00
_cell.angle_gamma   90.00
#
_symmetry.space_group_name_H-M   'P 1'
#
loop_
_entity.id
_entity.type
_entity.pdbx_description
1 polymer ?
#
loop_
_entity_poly.entity_id
_entity_poly.type
_entity_poly.pdbx_seq_one_letter_code
_entity_poly.pdbx_strand_id
1 'polypeptide(L)'
;MINYIHGGYLSEFEEYILIKVNNGKIIEQGKYNLENYKNKKQQAFERFYGSAKYNESWNSIKNNFEDNIEENYKKEIMKDCEYLYLYDFYEF
;
A
#
# COMPACT_ATOMS: atom_id res chain seq x y z
N MET A 1 15.70 -9.75 -3.31
CA MET A 1 14.69 -9.37 -4.32
C MET A 1 13.37 -9.94 -3.83
N ILE A 2 12.42 -9.10 -3.43
CA ILE A 2 11.18 -9.54 -2.79
C ILE A 2 10.07 -9.50 -3.84
N ASN A 3 9.46 -10.65 -4.11
CA ASN A 3 8.36 -10.83 -5.06
C ASN A 3 7.09 -11.11 -4.26
N TYR A 4 6.29 -10.09 -3.97
CA TYR A 4 5.00 -10.26 -3.31
C TYR A 4 3.92 -10.59 -4.36
N ILE A 5 3.18 -11.67 -4.13
CA ILE A 5 2.07 -12.14 -4.98
C ILE A 5 0.76 -11.68 -4.34
N HIS A 6 -0.03 -10.89 -5.07
CA HIS A 6 -1.40 -10.58 -4.72
C HIS A 6 -2.35 -11.60 -5.36
N GLY A 7 -3.03 -12.39 -4.53
CA GLY A 7 -4.22 -13.13 -4.95
C GLY A 7 -5.48 -12.32 -4.65
N GLY A 8 -5.81 -11.35 -5.49
CA GLY A 8 -7.07 -10.60 -5.39
C GLY A 8 -8.14 -11.22 -6.28
N TYR A 9 -9.02 -12.07 -5.73
CA TYR A 9 -10.28 -12.43 -6.37
C TYR A 9 -11.36 -11.42 -5.93
N LEU A 10 -12.13 -10.92 -6.91
CA LEU A 10 -13.28 -10.01 -6.77
C LEU A 10 -14.43 -10.69 -6.00
N SER A 11 -14.28 -10.81 -4.69
CA SER A 11 -15.39 -11.21 -3.83
C SER A 11 -15.20 -10.56 -2.48
N GLU A 12 -16.30 -10.02 -1.96
CA GLU A 12 -16.46 -9.40 -0.65
C GLU A 12 -16.32 -10.45 0.47
N PHE A 13 -15.30 -11.32 0.40
CA PHE A 13 -15.10 -12.39 1.36
C PHE A 13 -14.85 -11.80 2.75
N GLU A 14 -15.51 -12.42 3.72
CA GLU A 14 -15.58 -12.04 5.14
C GLU A 14 -14.21 -11.98 5.85
N GLU A 15 -13.15 -12.49 5.21
CA GLU A 15 -11.83 -12.64 5.81
C GLU A 15 -10.70 -12.38 4.79
N TYR A 16 -10.04 -11.21 4.91
CA TYR A 16 -8.82 -10.83 4.21
C TYR A 16 -7.61 -11.45 4.90
N ILE A 17 -6.72 -12.06 4.11
CA ILE A 17 -5.46 -12.61 4.60
C ILE A 17 -4.32 -11.74 4.10
N LEU A 18 -3.57 -11.15 5.03
CA LEU A 18 -2.26 -10.56 4.75
C LEU A 18 -1.20 -11.61 5.09
N ILE A 19 -0.17 -11.72 4.24
CA ILE A 19 0.98 -12.61 4.47
C ILE A 19 2.27 -11.84 4.25
N LYS A 20 3.25 -12.09 5.11
CA LYS A 20 4.63 -11.65 4.93
C LYS A 20 5.45 -12.84 4.48
N VAL A 21 6.12 -12.70 3.34
CA VAL A 21 6.92 -13.77 2.72
C VAL A 21 8.38 -13.36 2.70
N ASN A 22 9.26 -14.28 3.12
CA ASN A 22 10.72 -14.13 3.01
C ASN A 22 11.32 -15.42 2.42
N ASN A 23 12.14 -15.28 1.37
CA ASN A 23 12.75 -16.41 0.66
C ASN A 23 11.74 -17.52 0.28
N GLY A 24 10.58 -17.13 -0.25
CA GLY A 24 9.52 -18.05 -0.67
C GLY A 24 8.76 -18.73 0.47
N LYS A 25 9.04 -18.39 1.73
CA LYS A 25 8.34 -18.92 2.92
C LYS A 25 7.49 -17.84 3.56
N ILE A 26 6.27 -18.21 3.97
CA ILE A 26 5.43 -17.37 4.83
C ILE A 26 6.11 -17.31 6.20
N ILE A 27 6.45 -16.09 6.64
CA ILE A 27 7.04 -15.84 7.96
C ILE A 27 6.04 -15.21 8.93
N GLU A 28 4.96 -14.61 8.42
CA GLU A 28 3.92 -13.97 9.22
C GLU A 28 2.60 -13.99 8.43
N GLN A 29 1.48 -14.16 9.13
CA GLN A 29 0.15 -14.17 8.53
C GLN A 29 -0.86 -13.55 9.50
N GLY A 30 -1.67 -12.62 8.99
CA GLY A 30 -2.75 -11.98 9.72
C GLY A 30 -4.06 -12.13 8.96
N LYS A 31 -5.16 -12.30 9.71
CA LYS A 31 -6.51 -12.39 9.16
C LYS A 31 -7.35 -11.23 9.64
N TYR A 32 -8.09 -10.60 8.74
CA TYR A 32 -8.81 -9.36 8.99
C TYR A 32 -10.16 -9.38 8.31
N ASN A 33 -11.21 -8.89 8.97
CA ASN A 33 -12.44 -8.54 8.26
C ASN A 33 -12.22 -7.27 7.40
N LEU A 34 -13.22 -6.93 6.58
CA LEU A 34 -13.16 -5.79 5.66
C LEU A 34 -12.81 -4.47 6.37
N GLU A 35 -13.42 -4.20 7.52
CA GLU A 35 -13.22 -2.95 8.27
C GLU A 35 -11.78 -2.85 8.78
N ASN A 36 -11.29 -3.89 9.46
CA ASN A 36 -9.92 -3.95 9.96
C ASN A 36 -8.90 -3.88 8.83
N TYR A 37 -9.18 -4.53 7.70
CA TYR A 37 -8.32 -4.45 6.52
C TYR A 37 -8.23 -3.03 5.96
N LYS A 38 -9.38 -2.33 5.81
CA LYS A 38 -9.43 -0.92 5.39
C LYS A 38 -8.68 -0.01 6.38
N ASN A 39 -8.87 -0.22 7.67
CA ASN A 39 -8.18 0.56 8.72
C ASN A 39 -6.66 0.37 8.65
N LYS A 40 -6.17 -0.88 8.53
CA LYS A 40 -4.73 -1.14 8.37
C LYS A 40 -4.17 -0.54 7.08
N LYS A 41 -4.93 -0.60 5.98
CA LYS A 41 -4.54 0.02 4.70
C LYS A 41 -4.38 1.53 4.84
N GLN A 42 -5.29 2.19 5.55
CA GLN A 42 -5.20 3.62 5.83
C GLN A 42 -4.00 3.95 6.73
N GLN A 43 -3.75 3.17 7.78
CA GLN A 43 -2.58 3.34 8.66
C GLN A 43 -1.26 3.16 7.89
N ALA A 44 -1.17 2.14 7.03
CA ALA A 44 -0.01 1.92 6.18
C ALA A 44 0.23 3.11 5.24
N PHE A 45 -0.84 3.70 4.67
CA PHE A 45 -0.72 4.90 3.85
C PHE A 45 -0.26 6.14 4.64
N GLU A 46 -0.77 6.38 5.84
CA GLU A 46 -0.31 7.51 6.66
C GLU A 46 1.18 7.38 7.03
N ARG A 47 1.67 6.15 7.26
CA ARG A 47 3.10 5.88 7.45
C ARG A 47 3.91 6.12 6.19
N PHE A 48 3.42 5.65 5.05
CA PHE A 48 4.05 5.92 3.76
C PHE A 48 4.13 7.42 3.50
N TYR A 49 3.03 8.16 3.68
CA TYR A 49 2.96 9.61 3.52
C TYR A 49 3.99 10.36 4.37
N GLY A 50 4.23 9.91 5.61
CA GLY A 50 5.26 10.47 6.49
C GLY A 50 6.69 10.01 6.20
N SER A 51 6.91 9.11 5.24
CA SER A 51 8.22 8.53 4.94
C SER A 51 9.01 9.30 3.87
N ALA A 52 10.34 9.14 3.84
CA ALA A 52 11.17 9.69 2.76
C ALA A 52 10.77 9.14 1.38
N LYS A 53 10.30 7.88 1.34
CA LYS A 53 9.87 7.17 0.12
C LYS A 53 8.70 7.87 -0.58
N TYR A 54 7.83 8.55 0.15
CA TYR A 54 6.73 9.31 -0.45
C TYR A 54 7.23 10.40 -1.41
N ASN A 55 8.22 11.18 -0.96
CA ASN A 55 8.80 12.24 -1.79
C ASN A 55 9.62 11.67 -2.94
N GLU A 56 10.30 10.54 -2.74
CA GLU A 56 11.02 9.83 -3.81
C GLU A 56 10.04 9.33 -4.89
N SER A 57 8.99 8.62 -4.49
CA SER A 57 7.95 8.13 -5.40
C SER A 57 7.27 9.29 -6.15
N TRP A 58 6.88 10.37 -5.46
CA TRP A 58 6.31 11.56 -6.11
C TRP A 58 7.27 12.17 -7.13
N ASN A 59 8.54 12.37 -6.77
CA ASN A 59 9.53 12.93 -7.69
C ASN A 59 9.76 12.08 -8.94
N SER A 60 9.53 10.77 -8.86
CA SER A 60 9.65 9.86 -10.00
C SER A 60 8.49 9.98 -11.00
N ILE A 61 7.28 10.35 -10.55
CA ILE A 61 6.08 10.40 -11.39
C ILE A 61 5.58 11.82 -11.69
N LYS A 62 6.02 12.84 -10.94
CA LYS A 62 5.46 14.20 -11.04
C LYS A 62 5.58 14.81 -12.45
N ASN A 63 6.59 14.41 -13.22
CA ASN A 63 6.80 14.91 -14.58
C ASN A 63 5.81 14.32 -15.60
N ASN A 64 5.01 13.31 -15.21
CA ASN A 64 3.93 12.78 -16.03
C ASN A 64 2.68 13.67 -16.00
N PHE A 65 2.66 14.69 -15.13
CA PHE A 65 1.57 15.64 -15.00
C PHE A 65 2.01 16.97 -15.62
N GLU A 66 1.18 17.50 -16.53
CA GLU A 66 1.45 18.78 -17.21
C GLU A 66 1.13 19.98 -16.30
N ASP A 67 0.22 19.80 -15.35
CA ASP A 67 -0.26 20.83 -14.45
C ASP A 67 0.44 20.80 -13.07
N ASN A 68 0.48 21.95 -12.42
CA ASN A 68 0.84 22.04 -11.01
C ASN A 68 -0.25 21.37 -10.16
N ILE A 69 0.07 20.20 -9.62
CA ILE A 69 -0.84 19.44 -8.76
C ILE A 69 -0.83 20.00 -7.34
N GLU A 70 -2.00 20.39 -6.83
CA GLU A 70 -2.14 20.81 -5.42
C GLU A 70 -1.89 19.62 -4.47
N GLU A 71 -1.43 19.90 -3.24
CA GLU A 71 -1.00 18.86 -2.29
C GLU A 71 -2.12 17.85 -1.95
N ASN A 72 -3.38 18.28 -1.90
CA ASN A 72 -4.51 17.39 -1.64
C ASN A 72 -4.70 16.36 -2.77
N TYR A 73 -4.59 16.79 -4.04
CA TYR A 73 -4.68 15.89 -5.19
C TYR A 73 -3.46 14.97 -5.28
N LYS A 74 -2.27 15.48 -4.94
CA LYS A 74 -1.06 14.67 -4.82
C LYS A 74 -1.26 13.53 -3.83
N LYS A 75 -1.84 13.78 -2.65
CA LYS A 75 -2.10 12.73 -1.65
C LYS A 75 -3.02 11.63 -2.21
N GLU A 76 -4.09 11.99 -2.91
CA GLU A 76 -5.00 11.02 -3.54
C GLU A 76 -4.33 10.22 -4.67
N ILE A 77 -3.59 10.90 -5.57
CA ILE A 77 -2.82 10.24 -6.63
C ILE A 77 -1.84 9.23 -6.04
N MET A 78 -1.08 9.63 -5.02
CA MET A 78 -0.10 8.77 -4.38
C MET A 78 -0.75 7.59 -3.65
N LYS A 79 -1.94 7.78 -3.08
CA LYS A 79 -2.72 6.71 -2.45
C LYS A 79 -3.15 5.64 -3.45
N ASP A 80 -3.50 6.05 -4.66
CA ASP A 80 -3.93 5.14 -5.73
C ASP A 80 -2.75 4.49 -6.47
N CYS A 81 -1.63 5.20 -6.63
CA CYS A 81 -0.46 4.67 -7.33
C CYS A 81 0.32 3.61 -6.52
N GLU A 82 0.42 3.77 -5.20
CA GLU A 82 1.45 3.09 -4.42
C GLU A 82 0.92 1.90 -3.60
N TYR A 83 -0.15 1.22 -4.06
CA TYR A 83 -0.75 0.08 -3.35
C TYR A 83 0.25 -1.02 -3.00
N LEU A 84 1.26 -1.26 -3.86
CA LEU A 84 2.29 -2.29 -3.65
C LEU A 84 3.33 -1.91 -2.59
N TYR A 85 3.55 -0.64 -2.31
CA TYR A 85 4.52 -0.21 -1.31
C TYR A 85 3.92 -0.06 0.07
N LEU A 86 2.59 0.08 0.17
CA LEU A 86 1.91 0.07 1.46
C LEU A 86 2.22 -1.19 2.27
N TYR A 87 2.49 -2.32 1.60
CA TYR A 87 2.91 -3.59 2.23
C TYR A 87 4.10 -3.47 3.16
N ASP A 88 5.10 -2.63 2.84
CA ASP A 88 6.26 -2.41 3.70
C ASP A 88 5.87 -1.74 5.03
N PHE A 89 4.70 -1.07 5.07
CA PHE A 89 4.19 -0.31 6.21
C PHE A 89 3.05 -1.00 6.95
N TYR A 90 2.63 -2.19 6.50
CA TYR A 90 1.69 -3.02 7.25
C TYR A 90 2.41 -3.62 8.46
N GLU A 91 1.93 -3.27 9.65
CA GLU A 91 2.22 -4.03 10.87
C GLU A 91 1.09 -5.05 11.04
N PHE A 92 1.45 -6.29 11.35
CA PHE A 92 0.51 -7.40 11.52
C PHE A 92 -0.17 -7.33 12.88
#